data_AF-A0A354BLH4-F1
#
_entry.id   AF-A0A354BLH4-F1
#
_cell.length_a   1.000
_cell.length_b   1.000
_cell.length_c   1.000
_cell.angle_alpha   90.00
_cell.angle_beta   90.00
_cell.angle_gamma   90.00
#
_symmetry.space_group_name_H-M   'P 1'
#
loop_
_entity.id
_entity.type
_entity.pdbx_description
1 polymer ?
#
loop_
_entity_poly.entity_id
_entity_poly.type
_entity_poly.pdbx_seq_one_letter_code
_entity_poly.pdbx_strand_id
1 'polypeptide(L)' 'MLARVTSAALVGLDAHLVDVEVDISGGLPQFSVVGLPDATVKESRDRVRSAL' A
#
# COMPACT_ATOMS: atom_id res chain seq x y z
N MET A 1 4.28 -14.05 -3.84
CA MET A 1 4.28 -14.23 -2.38
C MET A 1 3.21 -13.31 -1.85
N LEU A 2 2.14 -13.89 -1.33
CA LEU A 2 1.03 -13.13 -0.78
C LEU A 2 1.29 -12.81 0.69
N ALA A 3 1.16 -11.54 1.06
CA ALA A 3 1.14 -11.06 2.43
C ALA A 3 -0.13 -10.25 2.67
N ARG A 4 -0.71 -10.39 3.86
CA ARG A 4 -1.85 -9.59 4.33
C ARG A 4 -1.49 -8.92 5.63
N VAL A 5 -1.80 -7.64 5.77
CA VAL A 5 -1.52 -6.83 6.95
C VAL A 5 -2.77 -6.06 7.35
N THR A 6 -3.18 -6.17 8.61
CA THR A 6 -4.25 -5.35 9.17
C THR A 6 -3.73 -3.94 9.42
N SER A 7 -4.49 -2.94 8.98
CA SER A 7 -4.15 -1.53 9.03
C SER A 7 -5.39 -0.68 9.34
N ALA A 8 -5.24 0.63 9.28
CA ALA A 8 -6.33 1.59 9.45
C ALA A 8 -6.25 2.72 8.43
N ALA A 9 -7.39 3.11 7.87
CA ALA A 9 -7.55 4.28 7.02
C ALA A 9 -8.36 5.35 7.76
N LEU A 10 -8.01 6.63 7.56
CA LEU A 10 -8.75 7.74 8.13
C LEU A 10 -9.79 8.24 7.12
N VAL A 11 -11.04 8.37 7.58
CA VAL A 11 -12.12 9.02 6.85
C VAL A 11 -12.67 10.15 7.73
N GLY A 12 -12.22 11.38 7.46
CA GLY A 12 -12.48 12.50 8.37
C GLY A 12 -11.72 12.32 9.69
N LEU A 13 -12.46 12.19 10.80
CA LEU A 13 -11.92 11.95 12.15
C LEU A 13 -12.00 10.48 12.57
N ASP A 14 -12.60 9.62 11.74
CA ASP A 14 -12.87 8.23 12.06
C ASP A 14 -11.81 7.30 11.47
N ALA A 15 -11.29 6.42 12.31
CA ALA A 15 -10.40 5.34 11.89
C ALA A 15 -11.21 4.11 11.48
N HIS A 16 -10.99 3.65 10.26
CA HIS A 16 -11.61 2.46 9.69
C HIS A 16 -10.56 1.36 9.58
N LEU A 17 -10.84 0.19 10.14
CA LEU A 17 -9.99 -0.98 9.95
C LEU A 17 -10.01 -1.40 8.47
N VAL A 18 -8.83 -1.67 7.93
CA VAL A 18 -8.65 -2.11 6.54
C VAL A 18 -7.62 -3.22 6.49
N ASP A 19 -7.78 -4.15 5.55
CA ASP A 19 -6.77 -5.15 5.23
C ASP A 19 -6.01 -4.71 3.99
N VAL A 20 -4.68 -4.72 4.09
CA VAL A 20 -3.77 -4.44 2.97
C VAL A 20 -3.20 -5.75 2.48
N GLU A 21 -3.36 -6.02 1.20
CA GLU A 21 -2.82 -7.20 0.53
C GLU A 21 -1.67 -6.82 -0.38
N VAL A 22 -0.62 -7.63 -0.37
CA VAL A 22 0.56 -7.47 -1.21
C VAL A 22 0.86 -8.80 -1.86
N ASP A 23 1.06 -8.79 -3.17
CA ASP A 23 1.64 -9.93 -3.88
C ASP A 23 2.95 -9.52 -4.58
N ILE A 24 3.92 -10.43 -4.53
CA ILE A 24 5.21 -10.31 -5.20
C ILE A 24 5.38 -11.47 -6.17
N SER A 25 5.47 -11.17 -7.46
CA SER A 25 5.78 -12.12 -8.52
C SER A 25 7.16 -11.85 -9.12
N GLY A 26 7.77 -12.86 -9.73
CA GLY A 26 9.00 -12.69 -10.51
C GLY A 26 8.76 -11.88 -11.79
N GLY A 27 9.80 -11.24 -12.32
CA GLY A 27 9.73 -10.44 -13.54
C GLY A 27 10.54 -9.15 -13.45
N LEU A 28 10.18 -8.17 -14.28
CA LEU A 28 10.79 -6.84 -14.24
C LEU A 28 10.35 -6.09 -12.97
N PRO A 29 11.23 -5.26 -12.38
CA PRO A 29 10.87 -4.45 -11.21
C PRO A 29 9.70 -3.51 -11.52
N GLN A 30 8.57 -3.75 -10.87
CA GLN A 30 7.39 -2.90 -10.94
C GLN A 30 6.75 -2.80 -9.56
N PHE A 31 6.18 -1.63 -9.26
CA PHE A 31 5.43 -1.41 -8.03
C PHE A 31 4.15 -0.64 -8.38
N SER A 32 3.01 -1.28 -8.18
CA SER A 32 1.68 -0.71 -8.37
C SER A 32 0.90 -0.70 -7.07
N VAL A 33 0.04 0.30 -6.88
CA VAL A 33 -0.92 0.37 -5.77
C VAL A 33 -2.30 0.53 -6.41
N VAL A 34 -3.23 -0.34 -6.01
CA VAL A 34 -4.61 -0.40 -6.51
C VAL A 34 -5.61 -0.31 -5.35
N GLY A 35 -6.91 -0.24 -5.64
CA GLY A 35 -7.95 -0.09 -4.61
C GLY A 35 -8.31 1.38 -4.32
N LEU A 36 -8.21 2.25 -5.33
CA LEU A 36 -8.50 3.69 -5.23
C LEU A 36 -7.68 4.42 -4.13
N PRO A 37 -6.34 4.26 -4.09
CA PRO A 37 -5.51 4.94 -3.11
C PRO A 37 -5.52 6.45 -3.33
N ASP A 38 -5.42 7.21 -2.23
CA ASP A 38 -5.20 8.65 -2.25
C ASP A 38 -3.77 9.01 -2.71
N ALA A 39 -3.49 10.32 -2.76
CA ALA A 39 -2.18 10.81 -3.19
C ALA A 39 -1.06 10.41 -2.20
N THR A 40 -1.30 10.50 -0.90
CA THR A 40 -0.29 10.23 0.14
C THR A 40 0.15 8.76 0.13
N VAL A 41 -0.79 7.84 -0.11
CA VAL A 41 -0.51 6.42 -0.30
C VAL A 41 0.28 6.19 -1.60
N LYS A 42 -0.07 6.86 -2.71
CA LYS A 42 0.68 6.73 -3.97
C LYS A 42 2.13 7.21 -3.84
N GLU A 43 2.35 8.34 -3.16
CA GLU A 43 3.68 8.91 -2.91
C GLU A 43 4.52 8.06 -1.94
N SER A 44 3.86 7.29 -1.06
CA SER A 44 4.57 6.41 -0.11
C SER A 44 5.48 5.39 -0.80
N ARG A 45 5.13 4.97 -2.02
CA ARG A 45 5.93 4.04 -2.83
C ARG A 45 7.36 4.54 -3.03
N ASP A 46 7.52 5.82 -3.31
CA ASP A 46 8.82 6.38 -3.63
C ASP A 46 9.65 6.54 -2.34
N ARG A 47 8.99 6.81 -1.19
CA ARG A 47 9.62 6.79 0.14
C ARG A 47 10.12 5.39 0.53
N VAL A 48 9.28 4.37 0.34
CA VAL A 48 9.64 2.98 0.63
C VAL A 48 10.81 2.54 -0.25
N ARG A 49 10.77 2.87 -1.53
CA ARG A 49 11.86 2.53 -2.46
C ARG A 49 13.17 3.24 -2.12
N SER A 50 13.13 4.46 -1.59
CA SER A 50 14.33 5.17 -1.15
C SER A 50 14.92 4.62 0.16
N ALA A 51 14.14 3.88 0.95
CA ALA A 51 14.54 3.38 2.26
C ALA A 51 15.07 1.94 2.24
N LEU A 52 14.85 1.21 1.13
CA LEU A 52 15.28 -0.18 0.91
C LEU A 52 16.42 -0.22 -0.09
#